data_AF-A0AAV8WYG6-F1
#
_entry.id   AF-A0AAV8WYG6-F1
#
_cell.length_a   1.000
_cell.length_b   1.000
_cell.length_c   1.000
_cell.angle_alpha   90.00
_cell.angle_beta   90.00
_cell.angle_gamma   90.00
#
_symmetry.space_group_name_H-M   'P 1'
#
loop_
_entity.id
_entity.type
_entity.pdbx_description
1 polymer ?
#
loop_
_entity_poly.entity_id
_entity_poly.type
_entity_poly.pdbx_seq_one_letter_code
_entity_poly.pdbx_strand_id
1 'polypeptide(L)'
;MSEASSLKDKEKKKQLIQETVYSESKNGQTKNIPESLNIKKKKLQEKLKTVLSQAEAKKNKPVISLRQKMLEKLKAARFRFLNEQIYTTDSKEAHKIFKSDPEAFRAYHEGYRQQVKTWPLNPLDVIIKKY
;
A
#
# COMPACT_ATOMS: atom_id res chain seq x y z
N MET A 1 -13.66 -20.17 37.26
CA MET A 1 -14.83 -19.31 37.54
C MET A 1 -14.58 -17.87 37.06
N SER A 2 -14.24 -17.66 35.78
CA SER A 2 -13.70 -16.35 35.33
C SER A 2 -14.23 -15.83 33.99
N GLU A 3 -15.24 -16.47 33.38
CA GLU A 3 -15.79 -16.02 32.08
C GLU A 3 -17.20 -15.40 32.16
N ALA A 4 -17.98 -15.69 33.20
CA ALA A 4 -19.34 -15.17 33.34
C ALA A 4 -19.41 -13.69 33.78
N SER A 5 -18.33 -13.12 34.32
CA SER A 5 -18.28 -11.72 34.78
C SER A 5 -18.05 -10.72 33.65
N SER A 6 -17.32 -11.11 32.60
CA SER A 6 -16.93 -10.20 31.50
C SER A 6 -18.08 -9.85 30.54
N LEU A 7 -19.09 -10.73 30.44
CA LEU A 7 -20.25 -10.53 29.58
C LEU A 7 -21.27 -9.55 30.19
N LYS A 8 -21.46 -9.57 31.52
CA LYS A 8 -22.36 -8.65 32.24
C LYS A 8 -21.90 -7.19 32.16
N ASP A 9 -20.59 -6.95 32.17
CA ASP A 9 -20.02 -5.60 32.06
C ASP A 9 -20.18 -5.00 30.65
N LYS A 10 -20.18 -5.83 29.61
CA LYS A 10 -20.41 -5.40 28.22
C LYS A 10 -21.87 -5.03 27.98
N GLU A 11 -22.81 -5.77 28.56
CA GLU A 11 -24.24 -5.45 28.45
C GLU A 11 -24.62 -4.19 29.23
N LYS A 12 -24.09 -3.99 30.44
CA LYS A 12 -24.25 -2.75 31.22
C LYS A 12 -23.73 -1.53 30.46
N LYS A 13 -22.57 -1.66 29.80
CA LYS A 13 -21.99 -0.58 29.00
C LYS A 13 -22.82 -0.27 27.75
N LYS A 14 -23.49 -1.28 27.17
CA LYS A 14 -24.37 -1.11 26.00
C LYS A 14 -25.70 -0.44 26.38
N GLN A 15 -26.25 -0.76 27.56
CA GLN A 15 -27.44 -0.10 28.11
C GLN A 15 -27.18 1.36 28.48
N LEU A 16 -26.03 1.67 29.10
CA LEU A 16 -25.66 3.05 29.46
C LEU A 16 -25.51 3.96 28.22
N ILE A 17 -24.99 3.41 27.11
CA ILE A 17 -24.87 4.12 25.82
C ILE A 17 -26.24 4.32 25.16
N GLN A 18 -27.17 3.37 25.31
CA GLN A 18 -28.50 3.48 24.74
C GLN A 18 -29.37 4.51 25.50
N GLU A 19 -29.16 4.64 26.81
CA GLU A 19 -29.86 5.62 27.65
C GLU A 19 -29.33 7.05 27.44
N THR A 20 -28.02 7.23 27.23
CA THR A 20 -27.43 8.55 26.88
C THR A 20 -27.86 9.03 25.50
N VAL A 21 -28.19 8.13 24.57
CA VAL A 21 -28.64 8.50 23.22
C VAL A 21 -30.16 8.79 23.19
N TYR A 22 -30.94 8.29 24.15
CA TYR A 22 -32.40 8.46 24.18
C TYR A 22 -32.88 9.73 24.92
N SER A 23 -32.05 10.36 25.74
CA SER A 23 -32.43 11.54 26.54
C SER A 23 -32.32 12.90 25.83
N GLU A 24 -31.71 12.99 24.64
CA GLU A 24 -31.49 14.29 23.96
C GLU A 24 -32.51 14.63 22.85
N SER A 25 -33.56 13.84 22.66
CA SER A 25 -34.57 14.08 21.60
C SER A 25 -35.98 14.32 22.13
N LYS A 26 -36.17 15.16 23.16
CA LYS A 26 -37.42 15.89 23.37
C LYS A 26 -37.19 17.22 24.10
N ASN A 27 -36.82 18.26 23.35
CA ASN A 27 -37.47 19.55 23.55
C ASN A 27 -37.30 20.44 22.31
N GLY A 28 -38.43 20.82 21.71
CA GLY A 28 -38.45 21.73 20.58
C GLY A 28 -38.13 23.15 21.02
N GLN A 29 -37.20 23.79 20.31
CA GLN A 29 -37.15 25.22 20.03
C GLN A 29 -36.05 25.48 18.99
N THR A 30 -36.47 25.90 17.80
CA THR A 30 -35.61 26.40 16.72
C THR A 30 -34.77 27.58 17.21
N LYS A 31 -33.47 27.37 17.41
CA LYS A 31 -32.51 28.47 17.60
C LYS A 31 -31.30 28.25 16.69
N ASN A 32 -31.09 29.22 15.81
CA ASN A 32 -30.04 29.28 14.80
C ASN A 32 -28.68 28.86 15.36
N ILE A 33 -28.16 27.72 14.89
CA ILE A 33 -26.80 27.27 15.16
C ILE A 33 -25.86 28.17 14.34
N PRO A 34 -24.82 28.79 14.95
CA PRO A 34 -23.88 29.64 14.24
C PRO A 34 -23.29 28.93 13.01
N GLU A 35 -23.35 29.57 11.84
CA GLU A 35 -22.80 29.12 10.55
C GLU A 35 -21.36 28.59 10.70
N SER A 36 -20.56 29.21 11.60
CA SER A 36 -19.18 28.84 11.91
C SER A 36 -19.02 27.46 12.54
N LEU A 37 -19.99 26.99 13.34
CA LEU A 37 -20.03 25.64 13.91
C LEU A 37 -20.42 24.61 12.87
N ASN A 38 -21.33 24.97 11.95
CA ASN A 38 -21.73 24.08 10.86
C ASN A 38 -20.60 23.90 9.83
N ILE A 39 -19.86 24.97 9.51
CA ILE A 39 -18.66 24.92 8.66
C ILE A 39 -17.56 24.08 9.33
N LYS A 40 -17.33 24.22 10.64
CA LYS A 40 -16.36 23.39 11.38
C LYS A 40 -16.77 21.92 11.42
N LYS A 41 -18.06 21.62 11.63
CA LYS A 41 -18.60 20.25 11.62
C LYS A 41 -18.44 19.61 10.23
N LYS A 42 -18.75 20.34 9.16
CA LYS A 42 -18.59 19.89 7.78
C LYS A 42 -17.12 19.65 7.42
N LYS A 43 -16.20 20.56 7.80
CA LYS A 43 -14.75 20.37 7.62
C LYS A 43 -14.20 19.18 8.39
N LEU A 44 -14.69 18.94 9.61
CA LEU A 44 -14.28 17.79 10.41
C LEU A 44 -14.80 16.47 9.81
N GLN A 45 -16.03 16.46 9.28
CA GLN A 45 -16.61 15.31 8.58
C GLN A 45 -15.88 14.99 7.28
N GLU A 46 -15.52 15.99 6.48
CA GLU A 46 -14.70 15.83 5.26
C GLU A 46 -13.30 15.30 5.59
N LYS A 47 -12.68 15.82 6.66
CA LYS A 47 -11.36 15.34 7.12
C LYS A 47 -11.44 13.90 7.64
N LEU A 48 -12.50 13.55 8.36
CA LEU A 48 -12.74 12.17 8.83
C LEU A 48 -13.00 11.22 7.65
N LYS A 49 -13.81 11.60 6.66
CA LYS A 49 -14.02 10.82 5.43
C LYS A 49 -12.71 10.58 4.69
N THR A 50 -11.87 11.61 4.58
CA THR A 50 -10.57 11.52 3.93
C THR A 50 -9.62 10.57 4.68
N VAL A 51 -9.58 10.65 6.02
CA VAL A 51 -8.76 9.75 6.85
C VAL A 51 -9.29 8.31 6.84
N LEU A 52 -10.61 8.12 6.83
CA LEU A 52 -11.25 6.79 6.74
C LEU A 52 -10.98 6.15 5.38
N SER A 53 -11.16 6.90 4.29
CA SER A 53 -10.80 6.46 2.92
C SER A 53 -9.31 6.09 2.80
N GLN A 54 -8.41 6.89 3.39
CA GLN A 54 -6.98 6.58 3.44
C GLN A 54 -6.64 5.37 4.31
N ALA A 55 -7.42 5.12 5.37
CA ALA A 55 -7.27 3.94 6.23
C ALA A 55 -7.80 2.67 5.55
N GLU A 56 -8.91 2.78 4.80
CA GLU A 56 -9.49 1.71 3.98
C GLU A 56 -8.55 1.32 2.84
N ALA A 57 -7.93 2.30 2.17
CA ALA A 57 -6.91 2.07 1.14
C ALA A 57 -5.62 1.41 1.70
N LYS A 58 -5.33 1.55 2.99
CA LYS A 58 -4.19 0.89 3.65
C LYS A 58 -4.51 -0.53 4.13
N LYS A 59 -5.77 -0.84 4.48
CA LYS A 59 -6.20 -2.18 4.92
C LYS A 59 -6.08 -3.25 3.83
N ASN A 60 -6.19 -2.87 2.56
CA ASN A 60 -6.15 -3.80 1.43
C ASN A 60 -4.75 -4.03 0.84
N LYS A 61 -3.69 -3.47 1.44
CA LYS A 61 -2.33 -3.77 0.98
C LYS A 61 -1.89 -5.10 1.59
N PRO A 62 -1.61 -6.14 0.78
CA PRO A 62 -1.07 -7.38 1.31
C PRO A 62 0.21 -7.06 2.08
N VAL A 63 0.26 -7.47 3.35
CA VAL A 63 1.43 -7.28 4.19
C VAL A 63 2.55 -8.14 3.61
N ILE A 64 3.46 -7.51 2.86
CA ILE A 64 4.64 -8.18 2.33
C ILE A 64 5.49 -8.63 3.52
N SER A 65 5.67 -9.94 3.66
CA SER A 65 6.48 -10.52 4.72
C SER A 65 7.93 -10.00 4.66
N LEU A 66 8.62 -9.96 5.80
CA LEU A 66 10.03 -9.57 5.85
C LEU A 66 10.87 -10.44 4.90
N ARG A 67 10.58 -11.74 4.84
CA ARG A 67 11.21 -12.69 3.91
C ARG A 67 11.07 -12.25 2.46
N GLN A 68 9.87 -11.87 2.02
CA GLN A 68 9.64 -11.38 0.66
C GLN A 68 10.44 -10.10 0.39
N LYS A 69 10.45 -9.14 1.33
CA LYS A 69 11.24 -7.91 1.16
C LYS A 69 12.74 -8.19 1.02
N MET A 70 13.26 -9.12 1.80
CA MET A 70 14.66 -9.55 1.71
C MET A 70 14.94 -10.26 0.38
N LEU A 71 14.05 -11.12 -0.08
CA LEU A 71 14.16 -11.78 -1.39
C LEU A 71 14.18 -10.78 -2.54
N GLU A 72 13.30 -9.76 -2.54
CA GLU A 72 13.30 -8.72 -3.57
C GLU A 72 14.59 -7.90 -3.56
N LYS A 73 15.14 -7.59 -2.38
CA LYS A 73 16.45 -6.94 -2.27
C LYS A 73 17.58 -7.81 -2.85
N LEU A 74 17.54 -9.12 -2.59
CA LEU A 74 18.52 -10.07 -3.12
C LEU A 74 18.45 -10.15 -4.65
N LYS A 75 17.24 -10.24 -5.22
CA LYS A 75 17.04 -10.21 -6.68
C LYS A 75 17.60 -8.93 -7.30
N ALA A 76 17.33 -7.78 -6.69
CA ALA A 76 17.85 -6.49 -7.16
C ALA A 76 19.39 -6.43 -7.10
N ALA A 77 20.01 -7.00 -6.06
CA ALA A 77 21.46 -7.11 -5.97
C ALA A 77 22.03 -8.05 -7.05
N ARG A 78 21.43 -9.22 -7.26
CA ARG A 78 21.82 -10.16 -8.33
C ARG A 78 21.75 -9.49 -9.70
N PHE A 79 20.68 -8.74 -9.98
CA PHE A 79 20.55 -7.99 -11.24
C PHE A 79 21.68 -6.96 -11.42
N ARG A 80 21.97 -6.15 -10.40
CA ARG A 80 23.04 -5.14 -10.48
C ARG A 80 24.41 -5.77 -10.74
N PHE A 81 24.72 -6.86 -10.04
CA PHE A 81 25.95 -7.61 -10.24
C PHE A 81 26.06 -8.17 -11.67
N LEU A 82 25.01 -8.83 -12.16
CA LEU A 82 24.99 -9.36 -13.53
C LEU A 82 25.15 -8.25 -14.56
N ASN A 83 24.49 -7.11 -14.35
CA ASN A 83 24.58 -5.97 -15.23
C ASN A 83 26.02 -5.43 -15.30
N GLU A 84 26.68 -5.27 -14.15
CA GLU A 84 28.09 -4.88 -14.08
C GLU A 84 28.99 -5.87 -14.83
N GLN A 85 28.82 -7.18 -14.59
CA GLN A 85 29.59 -8.21 -15.28
C GLN A 85 29.48 -8.08 -16.81
N ILE A 86 28.26 -7.89 -17.34
CA ILE A 86 28.06 -7.78 -18.80
C ILE A 86 28.71 -6.51 -19.37
N TYR A 87 28.74 -5.41 -18.61
CA TYR A 87 29.38 -4.17 -19.05
C TYR A 87 30.90 -4.15 -18.88
N THR A 88 31.46 -5.05 -18.07
CA THR A 88 32.89 -5.08 -17.73
C THR A 88 33.63 -6.28 -18.34
N THR A 89 32.93 -7.15 -19.05
CA THR A 89 33.50 -8.33 -19.71
C THR A 89 33.29 -8.29 -21.22
N ASP A 90 34.16 -8.98 -21.95
CA ASP A 90 34.00 -9.12 -23.40
C ASP A 90 32.70 -9.85 -23.74
N SER A 91 32.07 -9.51 -24.87
CA SER A 91 30.78 -10.07 -25.27
C SER A 91 30.81 -11.60 -25.43
N LYS A 92 31.95 -12.18 -25.80
CA LYS A 92 32.12 -13.65 -25.90
C LYS A 92 32.10 -14.31 -24.51
N GLU A 93 32.68 -13.65 -23.51
CA GLU A 93 32.69 -14.16 -22.13
C GLU A 93 31.32 -13.97 -21.47
N ALA A 94 30.67 -12.81 -21.66
CA ALA A 94 29.28 -12.61 -21.25
C ALA A 94 28.33 -13.67 -21.85
N HIS A 95 28.53 -14.03 -23.13
CA HIS A 95 27.77 -15.10 -23.76
C HIS A 95 28.01 -16.47 -23.11
N LYS A 96 29.27 -16.78 -22.75
CA LYS A 96 29.59 -18.03 -22.03
C LYS A 96 28.93 -18.07 -20.66
N ILE A 97 28.96 -16.97 -19.90
CA ILE A 97 28.33 -16.88 -18.56
C ILE A 97 26.86 -17.27 -18.66
N PHE A 98 26.11 -16.72 -19.62
CA PHE A 98 24.69 -17.04 -19.79
C PHE A 98 24.42 -18.43 -20.37
N LYS A 99 25.35 -18.99 -21.14
CA LYS A 99 25.24 -20.40 -21.57
C LYS A 99 25.49 -21.36 -20.42
N SER A 100 26.44 -21.07 -19.54
CA SER A 100 26.75 -21.91 -18.38
C SER A 100 25.71 -21.78 -17.27
N ASP A 101 25.13 -20.59 -17.09
CA ASP A 101 24.07 -20.32 -16.13
C ASP A 101 22.84 -19.70 -16.83
N PRO A 102 21.90 -20.53 -17.31
CA PRO A 102 20.65 -20.04 -17.89
C PRO A 102 19.76 -19.28 -16.89
N GLU A 103 19.94 -19.49 -15.58
CA GLU A 103 19.19 -18.77 -14.56
C GLU A 103 19.68 -17.33 -14.43
N ALA A 104 20.99 -17.08 -14.56
CA ALA A 104 21.54 -15.73 -14.65
C ALA A 104 20.91 -14.93 -15.79
N PHE A 105 20.70 -15.54 -16.96
CA PHE A 105 20.02 -14.88 -18.08
C PHE A 105 18.59 -14.48 -17.71
N ARG A 106 17.83 -15.38 -17.06
CA ARG A 106 16.46 -15.10 -16.61
C ARG A 106 16.43 -14.00 -15.55
N ALA A 107 17.34 -14.05 -14.57
CA ALA A 107 17.45 -13.07 -13.49
C ALA A 107 17.82 -11.68 -14.03
N TYR A 108 18.75 -11.61 -14.98
CA TYR A 108 19.10 -10.38 -15.66
C TYR A 108 17.89 -9.75 -16.35
N HIS A 109 17.17 -10.54 -17.15
CA HIS A 109 15.99 -10.04 -17.87
C HIS A 109 14.78 -9.75 -16.99
N GLU A 110 14.63 -10.44 -15.84
CA GLU A 110 13.62 -10.08 -14.84
C GLU A 110 13.89 -8.68 -14.28
N GLY A 111 15.13 -8.41 -13.84
CA GLY A 111 15.54 -7.10 -13.35
C GLY A 111 15.42 -6.01 -14.42
N TYR A 112 15.85 -6.29 -15.65
CA TYR A 112 15.69 -5.36 -16.78
C TYR A 112 14.22 -4.99 -17.03
N ARG A 113 13.31 -5.98 -17.07
CA ARG A 113 11.87 -5.72 -17.24
C ARG A 113 11.29 -4.90 -16.10
N GLN A 114 11.71 -5.15 -14.86
CA GLN A 114 11.28 -4.34 -13.72
C GLN A 114 11.74 -2.89 -13.88
N GLN A 115 12.98 -2.66 -14.32
CA GLN A 115 13.50 -1.32 -14.56
C GLN A 115 12.76 -0.60 -15.70
N VAL A 116 12.58 -1.26 -16.86
CA VAL A 116 11.88 -0.66 -18.02
C VAL A 116 10.44 -0.26 -17.67
N LYS A 117 9.73 -1.03 -16.85
CA LYS A 117 8.37 -0.66 -16.38
C LYS A 117 8.32 0.66 -15.61
N THR A 118 9.43 1.11 -15.03
CA THR A 118 9.49 2.38 -14.29
C THR A 118 9.74 3.58 -15.20
N TRP A 119 10.13 3.35 -16.46
CA TRP A 119 10.46 4.43 -17.37
C TRP A 119 9.18 5.09 -17.89
N PRO A 120 9.16 6.43 -18.01
CA PRO A 120 7.98 7.15 -18.52
C PRO A 120 7.70 6.86 -20.00
N LEU A 121 8.71 6.38 -20.73
CA LEU A 121 8.66 6.06 -22.15
C LEU A 121 9.61 4.88 -22.42
N ASN A 122 9.15 3.87 -23.14
CA ASN A 122 10.00 2.77 -23.59
C ASN A 122 10.69 3.16 -24.91
N PRO A 123 12.03 3.13 -24.99
CA PRO A 123 12.74 3.51 -26.21
C PRO A 123 12.38 2.63 -27.42
N LEU A 124 11.97 1.39 -27.20
CA LEU A 124 11.53 0.50 -28.29
C LEU A 124 10.30 1.07 -29.01
N ASP A 125 9.36 1.66 -28.29
CA ASP A 125 8.14 2.26 -28.86
C ASP A 125 8.49 3.45 -29.77
N VAL A 126 9.50 4.24 -29.38
CA VAL A 126 10.01 5.37 -30.18
C VAL A 126 10.65 4.90 -31.47
N ILE A 127 11.47 3.83 -31.38
CA ILE A 127 12.16 3.26 -32.53
C ILE A 127 11.13 2.69 -33.51
N ILE A 128 10.17 1.89 -33.03
CA ILE A 128 9.12 1.29 -33.87
C ILE A 128 8.29 2.37 -34.57
N LYS A 129 7.93 3.46 -33.89
CA LYS A 129 7.15 4.56 -34.49
C LYS A 129 7.92 5.35 -35.55
N LYS A 130 9.25 5.36 -35.48
CA LYS A 130 10.12 6.15 -36.38
C LYS A 130 10.32 5.47 -37.74
N TYR A 131 10.08 4.16 -37.84
CA TYR A 131 10.21 3.36 -39.06
C TYR A 131 8.84 2.88 -39.54
#